data_AF-A0A261BNE9-F1
#
_entry.id   AF-A0A261BNE9-F1
#
_cell.length_a   1.000
_cell.length_b   1.000
_cell.length_c   1.000
_cell.angle_alpha   90.00
_cell.angle_beta   90.00
_cell.angle_gamma   90.00
#
_symmetry.space_group_name_H-M   'P 1'
#
loop_
_entity.id
_entity.type
_entity.pdbx_description
1 polymer ?
#
loop_
_entity_poly.entity_id
_entity_poly.type
_entity_poly.pdbx_seq_one_letter_code
_entity_poly.pdbx_strand_id
1 'polypeptide(L)'
;MPVINVKDDQDFKNQLSLAGPKPIIVDFTAVWCGPCKMIAPAFESLSNQYLGAIFLKVDVDVCEETTANHGVTSMPTFMVFQNGNKMETMKGANKEGLEQMVKKFADNSASGSLVDGQSDLTTLVDKKQMESLNGCDDTPLDRFLEGNCNLVSDCDEQLIVSLPFNQPVKVHSILIKGVSDRSPKKVKVFINLPKTIDFDNAAGLEPTQLLEFDDTATKGEGQIIPLKYVKFQNVQNIQFFIEDNIGGGDVTELVKLTVFGTALSAMNMNEFKRVAGKAGDAH
;
A
#
# COMPACT_ATOMS: atom_id res chain seq x y z
N MET A 1 -2.54 -0.40 13.73
CA MET A 1 -3.67 -1.34 13.92
C MET A 1 -3.25 -2.26 15.04
N PRO A 2 -4.10 -2.51 16.06
CA PRO A 2 -3.67 -3.30 17.19
C PRO A 2 -3.36 -4.74 16.76
N VAL A 3 -2.38 -5.36 17.44
CA VAL A 3 -2.11 -6.80 17.35
C VAL A 3 -3.41 -7.58 17.58
N ILE A 4 -3.73 -8.49 16.66
CA ILE A 4 -4.92 -9.35 16.75
C ILE A 4 -4.54 -10.58 17.56
N ASN A 5 -5.22 -10.79 18.69
CA ASN A 5 -5.10 -12.02 19.44
C ASN A 5 -5.98 -13.10 18.81
N VAL A 6 -5.36 -14.17 18.36
CA VAL A 6 -6.04 -15.32 17.75
C VAL A 6 -6.74 -16.12 18.85
N LYS A 7 -8.03 -16.41 18.65
CA LYS A 7 -8.87 -17.03 19.68
C LYS A 7 -8.74 -18.55 19.75
N ASP A 8 -8.58 -19.19 18.61
CA ASP A 8 -8.51 -20.64 18.44
C ASP A 8 -7.89 -21.01 17.07
N ASP A 9 -7.69 -22.30 16.82
CA ASP A 9 -7.12 -22.82 15.58
C ASP A 9 -7.92 -22.46 14.32
N GLN A 10 -9.24 -22.31 14.45
CA GLN A 10 -10.10 -21.95 13.32
C GLN A 10 -9.96 -20.46 13.00
N ASP A 11 -9.89 -19.61 14.02
CA ASP A 11 -9.64 -18.17 13.87
C ASP A 11 -8.29 -17.94 13.19
N PHE A 12 -7.24 -18.69 13.52
CA PHE A 12 -5.96 -18.59 12.80
C PHE A 12 -6.12 -18.81 11.29
N LYS A 13 -6.79 -19.89 10.90
CA LYS A 13 -7.07 -20.22 9.49
C LYS A 13 -7.89 -19.11 8.82
N ASN A 14 -8.87 -18.56 9.53
CA ASN A 14 -9.68 -17.43 9.05
C ASN A 14 -8.82 -16.19 8.83
N GLN A 15 -7.95 -15.79 9.78
CA GLN A 15 -7.06 -14.64 9.63
C GLN A 15 -6.10 -14.81 8.43
N LEU A 16 -5.56 -16.02 8.23
CA LEU A 16 -4.71 -16.32 7.06
C LEU A 16 -5.45 -16.10 5.73
N SER A 17 -6.72 -16.52 5.65
CA SER A 17 -7.53 -16.38 4.44
C SER A 17 -8.02 -14.95 4.16
N LEU A 18 -8.28 -14.17 5.22
CA LEU A 18 -8.77 -12.79 5.12
C LEU A 18 -7.66 -11.79 4.75
N ALA A 19 -6.39 -12.15 4.96
CA ALA A 19 -5.27 -11.23 4.75
C ALA A 19 -5.05 -10.80 3.30
N GLY A 20 -5.53 -11.59 2.33
CA GLY A 20 -5.31 -11.34 0.91
C GLY A 20 -3.80 -11.23 0.58
N PRO A 21 -3.34 -10.14 -0.08
CA PRO A 21 -1.93 -9.97 -0.43
C PRO A 21 -1.05 -9.48 0.73
N LYS A 22 -1.65 -9.07 1.86
CA LYS A 22 -0.90 -8.50 2.99
C LYS A 22 -0.07 -9.58 3.68
N PRO A 23 1.14 -9.25 4.14
CA PRO A 23 1.99 -10.14 4.89
C PRO A 23 1.43 -10.21 6.31
N ILE A 24 1.46 -11.42 6.87
CA ILE A 24 0.98 -11.69 8.22
C ILE A 24 2.20 -12.06 9.04
N ILE A 25 2.49 -11.27 10.06
CA ILE A 25 3.55 -11.54 11.02
C ILE A 25 2.89 -12.10 12.27
N VAL A 26 3.25 -13.32 12.63
CA VAL A 26 2.65 -14.09 13.72
C VAL A 26 3.67 -14.24 14.84
N ASP A 27 3.33 -13.79 16.05
CA ASP A 27 4.04 -14.09 17.30
C ASP A 27 3.41 -15.32 17.96
N PHE A 28 4.08 -16.47 17.86
CA PHE A 28 3.75 -17.65 18.65
C PHE A 28 4.34 -17.51 20.06
N THR A 29 3.46 -17.36 21.03
CA THR A 29 3.75 -16.89 22.39
C THR A 29 3.13 -17.79 23.45
N ALA A 30 3.45 -17.54 24.72
CA ALA A 30 2.81 -18.20 25.85
C ALA A 30 2.78 -17.27 27.08
N VAL A 31 1.74 -17.36 27.91
CA VAL A 31 1.58 -16.51 29.12
C VAL A 31 2.73 -16.71 30.13
N TRP A 32 3.24 -17.93 30.23
CA TRP A 32 4.32 -18.31 31.15
C TRP A 32 5.72 -18.02 30.60
N CYS A 33 5.84 -17.60 29.34
CA CYS A 33 7.13 -17.37 28.68
C CYS A 33 7.71 -15.99 29.04
N GLY A 34 8.81 -15.97 29.81
CA GLY A 34 9.53 -14.74 30.17
C GLY A 34 10.05 -13.94 28.98
N PRO A 35 10.81 -14.56 28.03
CA PRO A 35 11.29 -13.86 26.83
C PRO A 35 10.18 -13.26 25.97
N CYS A 36 9.02 -13.91 25.91
CA CYS A 36 7.85 -13.42 25.19
C CYS A 36 7.34 -12.08 25.76
N LYS A 37 7.30 -11.96 27.10
CA LYS A 37 6.93 -10.71 27.78
C LYS A 37 7.91 -9.57 27.47
N MET A 38 9.20 -9.89 27.32
CA MET A 38 10.22 -8.88 27.01
C MET A 38 10.08 -8.30 25.59
N ILE A 39 9.74 -9.14 24.60
CA ILE A 39 9.66 -8.71 23.20
C ILE A 39 8.28 -8.20 22.79
N ALA A 40 7.21 -8.52 23.54
CA ALA A 40 5.84 -8.10 23.24
C ALA A 40 5.69 -6.58 22.99
N PRO A 41 6.30 -5.66 23.78
CA PRO A 41 6.20 -4.23 23.51
C PRO A 41 6.82 -3.81 22.17
N ALA A 42 7.92 -4.48 21.76
CA ALA A 42 8.52 -4.23 20.46
C ALA A 42 7.61 -4.70 19.32
N PHE A 43 7.01 -5.88 19.47
CA PHE A 43 6.04 -6.41 18.50
C PHE A 43 4.80 -5.50 18.37
N GLU A 44 4.26 -5.02 19.48
CA GLU A 44 3.16 -4.06 19.50
C GLU A 44 3.55 -2.72 18.85
N SER A 45 4.74 -2.20 19.16
CA SER A 45 5.26 -0.99 18.50
C SER A 45 5.35 -1.15 16.98
N LEU A 46 5.85 -2.30 16.51
CA LEU A 46 5.94 -2.61 15.08
C LEU A 46 4.57 -2.73 14.42
N SER A 47 3.56 -3.28 15.11
CA SER A 47 2.18 -3.33 14.58
C SER A 47 1.53 -1.96 14.40
N ASN A 48 1.95 -0.98 15.21
CA ASN A 48 1.49 0.39 15.10
C ASN A 48 2.23 1.16 14.01
N GLN A 49 3.49 0.80 13.77
CA GLN A 49 4.31 1.37 12.71
C GLN A 49 3.89 0.81 11.33
N TYR A 50 3.90 -0.50 11.16
CA TYR A 50 3.75 -1.15 9.86
C TYR A 50 2.30 -1.53 9.54
N LEU A 51 1.48 -0.55 9.15
CA LEU A 51 0.05 -0.73 8.87
C LEU A 51 -0.26 -1.53 7.59
N GLY A 52 0.74 -1.71 6.70
CA GLY A 52 0.64 -2.57 5.52
C GLY A 52 0.64 -4.06 5.83
N ALA A 53 0.96 -4.44 7.07
CA ALA A 53 1.06 -5.82 7.52
C ALA A 53 0.04 -6.13 8.63
N ILE A 54 -0.33 -7.41 8.72
CA ILE A 54 -1.22 -7.91 9.77
C ILE A 54 -0.37 -8.55 10.86
N PHE A 55 -0.57 -8.14 12.10
CA PHE A 55 0.14 -8.68 13.25
C PHE A 55 -0.79 -9.57 14.06
N LEU A 56 -0.45 -10.85 14.17
CA LEU A 56 -1.18 -11.83 14.95
C LEU A 56 -0.37 -12.26 16.16
N LYS A 57 -1.05 -12.49 17.28
CA LYS A 57 -0.49 -13.19 18.44
C LYS A 57 -1.25 -14.49 18.62
N VAL A 58 -0.51 -15.60 18.65
CA VAL A 58 -1.02 -16.96 18.81
C VAL A 58 -0.48 -17.51 20.11
N ASP A 59 -1.37 -17.79 21.06
CA ASP A 59 -1.00 -18.51 22.27
C ASP A 59 -0.91 -20.01 21.97
N VAL A 60 0.25 -20.60 22.22
CA VAL A 60 0.51 -22.01 21.92
C VAL A 60 -0.30 -22.98 22.79
N ASP A 61 -0.74 -22.54 23.97
CA ASP A 61 -1.58 -23.34 24.87
C ASP A 61 -3.07 -23.30 24.44
N VAL A 62 -3.44 -22.37 23.56
CA VAL A 62 -4.81 -22.19 23.04
C VAL A 62 -4.95 -22.77 21.63
N CYS A 63 -3.94 -22.60 20.78
CA CYS A 63 -3.94 -23.02 19.38
C CYS A 63 -2.96 -24.19 19.17
N GLU A 64 -3.18 -25.32 19.84
CA GLU A 64 -2.26 -26.46 19.86
C GLU A 64 -2.09 -27.09 18.46
N GLU A 65 -3.19 -27.24 17.70
CA GLU A 65 -3.16 -27.84 16.36
C GLU A 65 -2.33 -26.98 15.39
N THR A 66 -2.58 -25.67 15.40
CA THR A 66 -1.85 -24.67 14.60
C THR A 66 -0.37 -24.68 14.97
N THR A 67 -0.06 -24.67 16.27
CA THR A 67 1.31 -24.69 16.79
C THR A 67 2.06 -25.93 16.31
N ALA A 68 1.44 -27.11 16.40
CA ALA A 68 1.99 -28.37 15.93
C ALA A 68 2.19 -28.38 14.41
N ASN A 69 1.17 -27.98 13.64
CA ASN A 69 1.20 -27.95 12.18
C ASN A 69 2.29 -27.02 11.63
N HIS A 70 2.60 -25.93 12.32
CA HIS A 70 3.64 -24.99 11.92
C HIS A 70 5.03 -25.32 12.49
N GLY A 71 5.15 -26.37 13.30
CA GLY A 71 6.43 -26.86 13.84
C GLY A 71 7.05 -25.92 14.88
N VAL A 72 6.21 -25.26 15.68
CA VAL A 72 6.66 -24.37 16.76
C VAL A 72 7.14 -25.23 17.94
N THR A 73 8.42 -25.09 18.30
CA THR A 73 9.05 -25.88 19.38
C THR A 73 9.65 -25.03 20.49
N SER A 74 9.56 -23.71 20.36
CA SER A 74 10.17 -22.75 21.29
C SER A 74 9.46 -21.41 21.19
N MET A 75 9.26 -20.72 22.30
CA MET A 75 8.61 -19.40 22.32
C MET A 75 9.60 -18.32 22.80
N PRO A 76 9.55 -17.10 22.23
CA PRO A 76 8.71 -16.73 21.10
C PRO A 76 9.24 -17.31 19.77
N THR A 77 8.34 -17.66 18.86
CA THR A 77 8.67 -17.91 17.45
C THR A 77 7.85 -16.98 16.58
N PHE A 78 8.52 -16.25 15.71
CA PHE A 78 7.88 -15.37 14.74
C PHE A 78 7.85 -16.05 13.38
N MET A 79 6.72 -15.96 12.69
CA MET A 79 6.57 -16.46 11.33
C MET A 79 5.93 -15.40 10.43
N VAL A 80 6.36 -15.37 9.18
CA VAL A 80 5.72 -14.54 8.15
C VAL A 80 4.96 -15.43 7.20
N PHE A 81 3.71 -15.08 6.94
CA PHE A 81 2.87 -15.68 5.90
C PHE A 81 2.54 -14.66 4.83
N GLN A 82 2.54 -15.07 3.57
CA GLN A 82 2.11 -14.25 2.45
C GLN A 82 1.42 -15.14 1.40
N ASN A 83 0.25 -14.71 0.91
CA ASN A 83 -0.56 -15.50 -0.02
C ASN A 83 -0.82 -16.94 0.46
N GLY A 84 -1.04 -17.10 1.77
CA GLY A 84 -1.26 -18.40 2.42
C GLY A 84 -0.02 -19.27 2.61
N ASN A 85 1.16 -18.84 2.16
CA ASN A 85 2.40 -19.60 2.28
C ASN A 85 3.30 -19.04 3.39
N LYS A 86 3.98 -19.94 4.12
CA LYS A 86 5.00 -19.56 5.11
C LYS A 86 6.27 -19.11 4.39
N MET A 87 6.66 -17.86 4.61
CA MET A 87 7.80 -17.22 3.94
C MET A 87 9.07 -17.28 4.78
N GLU A 88 8.97 -16.94 6.07
CA GLU A 88 10.13 -16.85 6.96
C GLU A 88 9.77 -17.27 8.38
N THR A 89 10.77 -17.68 9.14
CA THR A 89 10.63 -18.07 10.55
C THR A 89 11.84 -17.58 11.34
N MET A 90 11.61 -16.96 12.48
CA MET A 90 12.65 -16.54 13.42
C MET A 90 12.29 -17.05 14.82
N LYS A 91 13.25 -17.66 15.48
CA LYS A 91 13.08 -18.17 16.85
C LYS A 91 13.80 -17.27 17.85
N GLY A 92 13.21 -17.10 19.01
CA GLY A 92 13.79 -16.39 20.14
C GLY A 92 13.46 -14.89 20.16
N ALA A 93 13.65 -14.29 21.34
CA ALA A 93 13.39 -12.88 21.59
C ALA A 93 14.54 -12.00 21.05
N ASN A 94 14.66 -11.91 19.72
CA ASN A 94 15.62 -11.04 19.05
C ASN A 94 14.91 -9.82 18.46
N LYS A 95 15.06 -8.65 19.11
CA LYS A 95 14.40 -7.41 18.69
C LYS A 95 14.88 -6.92 17.32
N GLU A 96 16.19 -6.87 17.10
CA GLU A 96 16.75 -6.40 15.82
C GLU A 96 16.37 -7.33 14.66
N GLY A 97 16.40 -8.64 14.90
CA GLY A 97 15.94 -9.63 13.92
C GLY A 97 14.46 -9.49 13.60
N LEU A 98 13.62 -9.22 14.61
CA LEU A 98 12.19 -8.98 14.42
C LEU A 98 11.94 -7.74 13.54
N GLU A 99 12.63 -6.63 13.84
CA GLU A 99 12.53 -5.38 13.09
C GLU A 99 12.95 -5.58 11.63
N GLN A 100 14.06 -6.28 11.37
CA GLN A 100 14.53 -6.59 10.02
C GLN A 100 13.54 -7.47 9.25
N MET A 101 12.98 -8.50 9.90
CA MET A 101 11.96 -9.37 9.32
C MET A 101 10.70 -8.58 8.96
N VAL A 102 10.17 -7.79 9.91
CA VAL A 102 8.98 -6.97 9.65
C VAL A 102 9.23 -6.01 8.52
N LYS A 103 10.34 -5.26 8.56
CA LYS A 103 10.71 -4.31 7.50
C LYS A 103 10.78 -5.00 6.13
N LYS A 104 11.46 -6.14 6.03
CA LYS A 104 11.61 -6.91 4.79
C LYS A 104 10.28 -7.27 4.13
N PHE A 105 9.25 -7.63 4.90
CA PHE A 105 7.97 -8.07 4.34
C PHE A 105 6.89 -7.00 4.33
N ALA A 106 6.91 -6.07 5.28
CA ALA A 106 5.99 -4.95 5.35
C ALA A 106 6.33 -3.85 4.34
N ASP A 107 7.61 -3.62 4.02
CA ASP A 107 8.00 -2.67 2.96
C ASP A 107 7.65 -3.21 1.56
N ASN A 108 7.68 -4.53 1.38
CA ASN A 108 7.29 -5.22 0.14
C ASN A 108 5.77 -5.35 -0.05
N SER A 109 5.00 -4.86 0.92
CA SER A 109 3.55 -4.94 0.87
C SER A 109 2.98 -3.54 0.90
N ALA A 110 2.72 -3.04 -0.31
CA ALA A 110 1.66 -2.11 -0.65
C ALA A 110 0.97 -1.52 0.59
N SER A 111 1.41 -0.32 0.98
CA SER A 111 0.82 0.52 2.02
C SER A 111 -0.70 0.32 2.06
N GLY A 112 -1.25 -0.17 3.17
CA GLY A 112 -2.68 -0.43 3.26
C GLY A 112 -3.49 0.86 3.07
N SER A 113 -4.41 0.88 2.09
CA SER A 113 -5.38 1.97 1.93
C SER A 113 -6.18 2.21 3.23
N LEU A 114 -6.60 3.46 3.47
CA LEU A 114 -7.42 3.86 4.63
C LEU A 114 -8.80 3.20 4.69
N VAL A 115 -9.23 2.53 3.61
CA VAL A 115 -10.62 2.06 3.44
C VAL A 115 -10.64 0.61 2.96
N ASP A 116 -11.50 -0.18 3.58
CA ASP A 116 -11.72 -1.60 3.27
C ASP A 116 -12.11 -1.81 1.80
N GLY A 117 -11.53 -2.84 1.17
CA GLY A 117 -11.73 -3.15 -0.26
C GLY A 117 -10.88 -2.35 -1.26
N GLN A 118 -10.06 -1.39 -0.84
CA GLN A 118 -9.13 -0.68 -1.71
C GLN A 118 -7.72 -1.27 -1.63
N SER A 119 -7.06 -1.39 -2.78
CA SER A 119 -5.68 -1.87 -2.90
C SER A 119 -4.77 -0.83 -3.54
N ASP A 120 -3.47 -1.03 -3.38
CA ASP A 120 -2.45 -0.36 -4.19
C ASP A 120 -2.65 -0.72 -5.67
N LEU A 121 -2.66 0.29 -6.53
CA LEU A 121 -2.89 0.17 -7.97
C LEU A 121 -1.57 0.10 -8.76
N THR A 122 -0.41 0.09 -8.12
CA THR A 122 0.91 0.05 -8.78
C THR A 122 1.05 -1.13 -9.74
N THR A 123 0.45 -2.28 -9.43
CA THR A 123 0.46 -3.47 -10.30
C THR A 123 -0.40 -3.32 -11.55
N LEU A 124 -1.36 -2.39 -11.55
CA LEU A 124 -2.22 -2.08 -12.68
C LEU A 124 -1.65 -0.98 -13.58
N VAL A 125 -0.57 -0.31 -13.16
CA VAL A 125 0.11 0.72 -13.97
C VAL A 125 0.75 0.06 -15.20
N ASP A 126 0.55 0.67 -16.37
CA ASP A 126 1.28 0.30 -17.59
C ASP A 126 2.70 0.86 -17.54
N LYS A 127 3.62 0.06 -17.02
CA LYS A 127 5.05 0.41 -16.91
C LYS A 127 5.72 0.74 -18.25
N LYS A 128 5.13 0.37 -19.40
CA LYS A 128 5.69 0.69 -20.73
C LYS A 128 5.29 2.08 -21.23
N GLN A 129 4.24 2.66 -20.66
CA GLN A 129 3.67 3.94 -21.10
C GLN A 129 3.73 5.01 -20.01
N MET A 130 4.18 4.65 -18.80
CA MET A 130 4.45 5.63 -17.75
C MET A 130 5.60 6.56 -18.16
N GLU A 131 5.53 7.79 -17.67
CA GLU A 131 6.48 8.83 -18.02
C GLU A 131 6.67 9.80 -16.85
N SER A 132 7.89 10.30 -16.68
CA SER A 132 8.18 11.42 -15.81
C SER A 132 8.87 12.53 -16.59
N LEU A 133 8.40 13.77 -16.47
CA LEU A 133 9.05 14.93 -17.07
C LEU A 133 9.81 15.70 -16.01
N ASN A 134 11.03 16.14 -16.35
CA ASN A 134 12.01 16.74 -15.45
C ASN A 134 12.47 15.80 -14.32
N GLY A 135 12.38 14.48 -14.51
CA GLY A 135 12.94 13.50 -13.57
C GLY A 135 14.41 13.22 -13.87
N CYS A 136 15.23 13.10 -12.83
CA CYS A 136 16.65 12.78 -12.96
C CYS A 136 16.88 11.37 -13.53
N ASP A 137 17.77 11.26 -14.53
CA ASP A 137 18.10 10.01 -15.24
C ASP A 137 18.70 8.92 -14.32
N ASP A 138 19.40 9.32 -13.25
CA ASP A 138 19.96 8.40 -12.26
C ASP A 138 18.87 7.72 -11.41
N THR A 139 17.67 8.31 -11.38
CA THR A 139 16.53 7.88 -10.57
C THR A 139 15.27 7.68 -11.41
N PRO A 140 15.24 6.68 -12.31
CA PRO A 140 14.15 6.53 -13.25
C PRO A 140 12.85 6.08 -12.57
N LEU A 141 11.72 6.46 -13.17
CA LEU A 141 10.37 6.26 -12.63
C LEU A 141 10.03 4.79 -12.34
N ASP A 142 10.56 3.85 -13.12
CA ASP A 142 10.34 2.41 -12.95
C ASP A 142 10.91 1.90 -11.63
N ARG A 143 12.15 2.28 -11.32
CA ARG A 143 12.83 1.93 -10.07
C ARG A 143 12.20 2.62 -8.88
N PHE A 144 11.73 3.85 -9.06
CA PHE A 144 11.01 4.58 -8.01
C PHE A 144 9.71 3.89 -7.62
N LEU A 145 8.87 3.48 -8.57
CA LEU A 145 7.61 2.79 -8.28
C LEU A 145 7.81 1.41 -7.62
N GLU A 146 8.97 0.79 -7.83
CA GLU A 146 9.36 -0.45 -7.14
C GLU A 146 9.97 -0.22 -5.76
N GLY A 147 10.14 1.05 -5.34
CA GLY A 147 10.73 1.41 -4.05
C GLY A 147 12.25 1.29 -4.01
N ASN A 148 12.91 1.20 -5.16
CA ASN A 148 14.36 1.01 -5.28
C ASN A 148 15.16 2.32 -5.29
N CYS A 149 14.52 3.45 -5.59
CA CYS A 149 15.13 4.77 -5.51
C CYS A 149 14.08 5.84 -5.16
N ASN A 150 14.55 7.04 -4.83
CA ASN A 150 13.71 8.25 -4.76
C ASN A 150 13.57 8.82 -6.17
N LEU A 151 12.49 9.54 -6.48
CA LEU A 151 12.35 10.29 -7.72
C LEU A 151 12.68 11.75 -7.47
N VAL A 152 13.67 12.29 -8.17
CA VAL A 152 14.21 13.64 -7.95
C VAL A 152 13.98 14.47 -9.21
N SER A 153 13.59 15.73 -9.06
CA SER A 153 13.54 16.67 -10.18
C SER A 153 14.94 17.14 -10.59
N ASP A 154 15.17 17.39 -11.89
CA ASP A 154 16.52 17.63 -12.43
C ASP A 154 16.88 19.12 -12.52
N CYS A 155 16.06 19.92 -13.22
CA CYS A 155 16.41 21.32 -13.51
C CYS A 155 15.86 22.33 -12.51
N ASP A 156 14.66 22.07 -11.98
CA ASP A 156 13.90 22.96 -11.08
C ASP A 156 12.97 22.12 -10.20
N GLU A 157 12.17 22.77 -9.34
CA GLU A 157 11.29 22.09 -8.39
C GLU A 157 10.08 21.40 -9.04
N GLN A 158 9.83 21.66 -10.32
CA GLN A 158 8.65 21.15 -11.01
C GLN A 158 8.87 19.73 -11.49
N LEU A 159 7.88 18.86 -11.31
CA LEU A 159 7.97 17.46 -11.73
C LEU A 159 6.61 16.99 -12.21
N ILE A 160 6.58 16.27 -13.33
CA ILE A 160 5.36 15.62 -13.81
C ILE A 160 5.53 14.11 -13.76
N VAL A 161 4.56 13.41 -13.23
CA VAL A 161 4.50 11.94 -13.20
C VAL A 161 3.19 11.47 -13.82
N SER A 162 3.28 10.70 -14.90
CA SER A 162 2.15 10.16 -15.68
C SER A 162 2.06 8.64 -15.50
N LEU A 163 0.95 8.19 -14.92
CA LEU A 163 0.68 6.77 -14.62
C LEU A 163 -0.57 6.31 -15.39
N PRO A 164 -0.42 5.75 -16.60
CA PRO A 164 -1.50 5.05 -17.29
C PRO A 164 -1.77 3.70 -16.62
N PHE A 165 -3.03 3.24 -16.66
CA PHE A 165 -3.44 1.94 -16.14
C PHE A 165 -3.80 0.98 -17.28
N ASN A 166 -3.45 -0.30 -17.13
CA ASN A 166 -3.78 -1.37 -18.08
C ASN A 166 -5.29 -1.66 -18.18
N GLN A 167 -6.06 -1.19 -17.21
CA GLN A 167 -7.50 -1.27 -17.16
C GLN A 167 -8.07 -0.08 -16.38
N PRO A 168 -9.31 0.34 -16.67
CA PRO A 168 -9.95 1.38 -15.89
C PRO A 168 -10.01 1.06 -14.39
N VAL A 169 -9.76 2.07 -13.55
CA VAL A 169 -9.78 1.97 -12.09
C VAL A 169 -10.64 3.06 -11.46
N LYS A 170 -11.05 2.82 -10.22
CA LYS A 170 -11.61 3.85 -9.33
C LYS A 170 -10.52 4.28 -8.36
N VAL A 171 -10.07 5.52 -8.44
CA VAL A 171 -9.07 6.05 -7.49
C VAL A 171 -9.78 6.67 -6.30
N HIS A 172 -9.34 6.32 -5.10
CA HIS A 172 -9.97 6.76 -3.86
C HIS A 172 -9.04 7.64 -3.04
N SER A 173 -7.78 7.26 -2.93
CA SER A 173 -6.79 8.00 -2.16
C SER A 173 -5.40 7.83 -2.77
N ILE A 174 -4.48 8.69 -2.37
CA ILE A 174 -3.08 8.60 -2.75
C ILE A 174 -2.20 8.76 -1.51
N LEU A 175 -0.97 8.28 -1.59
CA LEU A 175 0.08 8.59 -0.64
C LEU A 175 1.22 9.21 -1.43
N ILE A 176 1.64 10.40 -1.01
CA ILE A 176 2.84 11.06 -1.52
C ILE A 176 3.74 11.33 -0.32
N LYS A 177 4.99 10.89 -0.41
CA LYS A 177 6.02 11.13 0.60
C LYS A 177 7.21 11.79 -0.07
N GLY A 178 7.67 12.90 0.50
CA GLY A 178 8.89 13.60 0.06
C GLY A 178 10.01 13.55 1.08
N VAL A 179 11.06 14.33 0.85
CA VAL A 179 12.21 14.47 1.75
C VAL A 179 12.23 15.87 2.37
N SER A 180 11.85 15.99 3.64
CA SER A 180 12.00 17.23 4.43
C SER A 180 11.49 18.46 3.68
N ASP A 181 12.36 19.46 3.46
CA ASP A 181 12.13 20.71 2.75
C ASP A 181 11.94 20.52 1.24
N ARG A 182 12.53 19.47 0.65
CA ARG A 182 12.33 19.08 -0.75
C ARG A 182 11.04 18.30 -0.99
N SER A 183 10.16 18.21 -0.01
CA SER A 183 8.87 17.53 -0.19
C SER A 183 7.91 18.37 -1.03
N PRO A 184 7.03 17.75 -1.83
CA PRO A 184 6.06 18.48 -2.64
C PRO A 184 5.08 19.24 -1.73
N LYS A 185 4.74 20.47 -2.12
CA LYS A 185 3.80 21.33 -1.40
C LYS A 185 2.50 21.47 -2.16
N LYS A 186 2.52 21.82 -3.45
CA LYS A 186 1.33 21.84 -4.31
C LYS A 186 1.41 20.76 -5.38
N VAL A 187 0.39 19.91 -5.41
CA VAL A 187 0.25 18.87 -6.42
C VAL A 187 -1.10 18.99 -7.10
N LYS A 188 -1.07 19.25 -8.41
CA LYS A 188 -2.23 19.25 -9.30
C LYS A 188 -2.42 17.85 -9.86
N VAL A 189 -3.60 17.27 -9.65
CA VAL A 189 -3.96 15.92 -10.12
C VAL A 189 -4.89 16.02 -11.31
N PHE A 190 -4.48 15.43 -12.44
CA PHE A 190 -5.25 15.31 -13.67
C PHE A 190 -5.56 13.85 -13.96
N ILE A 191 -6.65 13.58 -14.68
CA ILE A 191 -7.03 12.23 -15.11
C ILE A 191 -7.48 12.24 -16.56
N ASN A 192 -7.31 11.10 -17.23
CA ASN A 192 -7.86 10.81 -18.55
C ASN A 192 -7.44 11.83 -19.63
N LEU A 193 -6.23 12.39 -19.51
CA LEU A 193 -5.66 13.23 -20.55
C LEU A 193 -5.14 12.34 -21.70
N PRO A 194 -5.21 12.79 -22.97
CA PRO A 194 -4.82 11.98 -24.13
C PRO A 194 -3.30 11.76 -24.23
N LYS A 195 -2.51 12.63 -23.59
CA LYS A 195 -1.05 12.58 -23.53
C LYS A 195 -0.57 13.12 -22.19
N THR A 196 0.69 12.91 -21.86
CA THR A 196 1.34 13.57 -20.72
C THR A 196 1.23 15.09 -20.90
N ILE A 197 0.77 15.76 -19.85
CA ILE A 197 0.65 17.21 -19.80
C ILE A 197 2.05 17.83 -19.75
N ASP A 198 2.23 18.97 -20.39
CA ASP A 198 3.45 19.78 -20.28
C ASP A 198 3.31 20.82 -19.15
N PHE A 199 4.42 21.43 -18.73
CA PHE A 199 4.46 22.38 -17.62
C PHE A 199 3.57 23.61 -17.86
N ASP A 200 3.53 24.14 -19.08
CA ASP A 200 2.70 25.29 -19.45
C ASP A 200 1.20 25.00 -19.27
N ASN A 201 0.74 23.86 -19.81
CA ASN A 201 -0.66 23.46 -19.65
C ASN A 201 -0.97 23.06 -18.21
N ALA A 202 -0.05 22.42 -17.49
CA ALA A 202 -0.25 22.03 -16.11
C ALA A 202 -0.35 23.24 -15.16
N ALA A 203 0.34 24.33 -15.47
CA ALA A 203 0.21 25.59 -14.75
C ALA A 203 -1.16 26.25 -14.98
N GLY A 204 -1.64 26.27 -16.24
CA GLY A 204 -2.83 27.01 -16.64
C GLY A 204 -4.17 26.28 -16.56
N LEU A 205 -4.19 24.94 -16.66
CA LEU A 205 -5.43 24.16 -16.63
C LEU A 205 -5.92 23.91 -15.21
N GLU A 206 -7.25 23.89 -15.03
CA GLU A 206 -7.84 23.47 -13.76
C GLU A 206 -7.64 21.97 -13.55
N PRO A 207 -7.04 21.55 -12.42
CA PRO A 207 -6.88 20.14 -12.11
C PRO A 207 -8.21 19.50 -11.70
N THR A 208 -8.31 18.19 -11.90
CA THR A 208 -9.41 17.39 -11.34
C THR A 208 -9.49 17.59 -9.83
N GLN A 209 -8.32 17.64 -9.17
CA GLN A 209 -8.15 18.01 -7.77
C GLN A 209 -6.78 18.66 -7.54
N LEU A 210 -6.78 19.77 -6.80
CA LEU A 210 -5.57 20.37 -6.22
C LEU A 210 -5.36 19.81 -4.81
N LEU A 211 -4.12 19.44 -4.50
CA LEU A 211 -3.69 18.99 -3.18
C LEU A 211 -2.61 19.93 -2.67
N GLU A 212 -2.78 20.38 -1.42
CA GLU A 212 -1.77 21.16 -0.71
C GLU A 212 -1.28 20.34 0.48
N PHE A 213 0.03 20.19 0.56
CA PHE A 213 0.72 19.42 1.58
C PHE A 213 1.41 20.37 2.54
N ASP A 214 1.38 20.00 3.81
CA ASP A 214 2.16 20.63 4.84
C ASP A 214 3.32 19.73 5.28
N ASP A 215 4.15 20.30 6.14
CA ASP A 215 5.34 19.67 6.69
C ASP A 215 5.04 18.42 7.53
N THR A 216 3.77 18.19 7.89
CA THR A 216 3.33 17.01 8.63
C THR A 216 2.84 15.87 7.73
N ALA A 217 2.25 16.18 6.58
CA ALA A 217 1.77 15.19 5.62
C ALA A 217 2.89 14.37 4.96
N THR A 218 4.12 14.90 4.94
CA THR A 218 5.28 14.34 4.24
C THR A 218 6.32 13.69 5.18
N LYS A 219 6.20 13.89 6.50
CA LYS A 219 7.06 13.26 7.53
C LYS A 219 6.64 11.82 7.84
N GLY A 220 7.57 11.01 8.37
CA GLY A 220 7.30 9.64 8.80
C GLY A 220 7.05 8.68 7.62
N GLU A 221 5.94 7.93 7.63
CA GLU A 221 5.58 6.99 6.56
C GLU A 221 4.81 7.65 5.39
N GLY A 222 4.51 8.95 5.50
CA GLY A 222 3.64 9.68 4.56
C GLY A 222 2.16 9.52 4.93
N GLN A 223 1.37 10.57 4.68
CA GLN A 223 -0.06 10.56 4.94
C GLN A 223 -0.84 10.07 3.72
N ILE A 224 -1.83 9.20 3.93
CA ILE A 224 -2.79 8.85 2.90
C ILE A 224 -3.83 9.97 2.80
N ILE A 225 -3.98 10.52 1.60
CA ILE A 225 -4.84 11.66 1.31
C ILE A 225 -6.04 11.19 0.46
N PRO A 226 -7.28 11.40 0.95
CA PRO A 226 -8.46 11.06 0.18
C PRO A 226 -8.61 11.99 -1.04
N LEU A 227 -8.88 11.41 -2.19
CA LEU A 227 -9.34 12.14 -3.37
C LEU A 227 -10.86 12.28 -3.32
N LYS A 228 -11.39 13.24 -4.09
CA LYS A 228 -12.82 13.46 -4.31
C LYS A 228 -13.37 12.33 -5.17
N TYR A 229 -13.53 11.15 -4.58
CA TYR A 229 -13.89 9.88 -5.22
C TYR A 229 -14.91 10.01 -6.35
N VAL A 230 -15.95 10.85 -6.19
CA VAL A 230 -16.96 11.14 -7.22
C VAL A 230 -16.38 11.58 -8.58
N LYS A 231 -15.21 12.23 -8.61
CA LYS A 231 -14.50 12.63 -9.83
C LYS A 231 -13.58 11.53 -10.39
N PHE A 232 -13.24 10.53 -9.59
CA PHE A 232 -12.24 9.50 -9.88
C PHE A 232 -12.87 8.09 -10.05
N GLN A 233 -14.10 8.02 -10.56
CA GLN A 233 -14.83 6.76 -10.75
C GLN A 233 -14.36 5.91 -11.93
N ASN A 234 -13.71 6.52 -12.93
CA ASN A 234 -13.29 5.85 -14.15
C ASN A 234 -12.02 6.51 -14.66
N VAL A 235 -10.88 6.02 -14.17
CA VAL A 235 -9.56 6.56 -14.42
C VAL A 235 -8.78 5.57 -15.29
N GLN A 236 -8.37 6.02 -16.47
CA GLN A 236 -7.52 5.28 -17.42
C GLN A 236 -6.06 5.71 -17.29
N ASN A 237 -5.82 6.99 -17.00
CA ASN A 237 -4.52 7.51 -16.62
C ASN A 237 -4.70 8.58 -15.55
N ILE A 238 -3.71 8.71 -14.68
CA ILE A 238 -3.60 9.76 -13.68
C ILE A 238 -2.25 10.45 -13.84
N GLN A 239 -2.24 11.78 -13.76
CA GLN A 239 -1.04 12.58 -13.89
C GLN A 239 -0.92 13.53 -12.71
N PHE A 240 0.27 13.58 -12.13
CA PHE A 240 0.62 14.45 -11.01
C PHE A 240 1.56 15.52 -11.52
N PHE A 241 1.15 16.78 -11.40
CA PHE A 241 2.04 17.91 -11.58
C PHE A 241 2.38 18.48 -10.21
N ILE A 242 3.64 18.33 -9.82
CA ILE A 242 4.23 18.92 -8.63
C ILE A 242 4.70 20.32 -9.04
N GLU A 243 4.08 21.34 -8.47
CA GLU A 243 4.30 22.75 -8.85
C GLU A 243 5.36 23.42 -7.99
N ASP A 244 5.42 23.10 -6.70
CA ASP A 244 6.40 23.62 -5.75
C ASP A 244 6.70 22.62 -4.61
N ASN A 245 7.78 22.89 -3.87
CA ASN A 245 8.15 22.16 -2.65
C ASN A 245 7.99 23.02 -1.38
N ILE A 246 8.00 22.37 -0.22
CA ILE A 246 7.72 23.01 1.07
C ILE A 246 8.82 24.01 1.45
N GLY A 247 10.07 23.69 1.14
CA GLY A 247 11.25 24.49 1.45
C GLY A 247 11.47 25.69 0.54
N GLY A 248 10.81 25.73 -0.62
CA GLY A 248 11.10 26.72 -1.67
C GLY A 248 12.51 26.56 -2.26
N GLY A 249 13.05 25.35 -2.24
CA GLY A 249 14.34 25.03 -2.86
C GLY A 249 14.19 24.69 -4.35
N ASP A 250 15.32 24.55 -5.03
CA ASP A 250 15.36 24.37 -6.49
C ASP A 250 15.00 22.94 -6.95
N VAL A 251 14.85 21.99 -6.03
CA VAL A 251 14.64 20.57 -6.38
C VAL A 251 13.59 19.95 -5.47
N THR A 252 12.70 19.18 -6.07
CA THR A 252 11.72 18.36 -5.37
C THR A 252 12.14 16.89 -5.40
N GLU A 253 11.97 16.21 -4.27
CA GLU A 253 12.30 14.80 -4.13
C GLU A 253 11.14 14.02 -3.52
N LEU A 254 10.76 12.94 -4.21
CA LEU A 254 9.74 11.98 -3.80
C LEU A 254 10.40 10.69 -3.33
N VAL A 255 10.02 10.24 -2.14
CA VAL A 255 10.40 8.93 -1.58
C VAL A 255 9.37 7.87 -1.96
N LYS A 256 8.10 8.24 -2.03
CA LYS A 256 7.01 7.29 -2.33
C LYS A 256 5.84 7.99 -2.99
N LEU A 257 5.28 7.36 -4.02
CA LEU A 257 4.01 7.71 -4.64
C LEU A 257 3.20 6.43 -4.77
N THR A 258 2.04 6.38 -4.13
CA THR A 258 1.15 5.21 -4.21
C THR A 258 -0.26 5.67 -4.48
N VAL A 259 -0.93 5.01 -5.41
CA VAL A 259 -2.32 5.28 -5.78
C VAL A 259 -3.19 4.15 -5.27
N PHE A 260 -4.20 4.46 -4.47
CA PHE A 260 -5.11 3.47 -3.91
C PHE A 260 -6.47 3.51 -4.57
N GLY A 261 -7.04 2.33 -4.78
CA GLY A 261 -8.38 2.23 -5.30
C GLY A 261 -8.81 0.82 -5.62
N THR A 262 -9.70 0.69 -6.61
CA THR A 262 -10.21 -0.60 -7.04
C THR A 262 -10.19 -0.71 -8.56
N ALA A 263 -9.80 -1.87 -9.07
CA ALA A 263 -10.05 -2.24 -10.45
C ALA A 263 -11.55 -2.13 -10.80
N LEU A 264 -11.88 -1.53 -11.93
CA LEU A 264 -13.21 -1.72 -12.51
C LEU A 264 -13.24 -3.13 -13.09
N SER A 265 -14.03 -4.02 -12.50
CA SER A 265 -14.26 -5.35 -13.06
C SER A 265 -14.78 -5.18 -14.48
N ALA A 266 -14.06 -5.70 -15.47
CA ALA A 266 -14.65 -5.98 -16.76
C ALA A 266 -15.82 -6.93 -16.47
N MET A 267 -17.06 -6.46 -16.62
CA MET A 267 -18.23 -7.33 -16.56
C MET A 267 -17.99 -8.43 -17.59
N ASN A 268 -17.70 -9.65 -17.12
CA ASN A 268 -17.67 -10.81 -17.97
C ASN A 268 -19.11 -11.02 -18.45
N MET A 269 -19.42 -10.63 -19.68
CA MET A 269 -20.75 -10.86 -20.29
C MET A 269 -21.14 -12.34 -20.31
N ASN A 270 -20.18 -13.25 -20.10
CA ASN A 270 -20.40 -14.68 -19.98
C ASN A 270 -21.03 -15.11 -18.63
N GLU A 271 -21.06 -14.26 -17.60
CA GLU A 271 -21.73 -14.56 -16.32
C GLU A 271 -23.20 -14.10 -16.27
N PHE A 272 -23.69 -13.42 -17.31
CA PHE A 272 -25.12 -13.13 -17.45
C PHE A 272 -25.87 -14.38 -17.89
N LYS A 273 -26.26 -15.23 -16.93
CA LYS A 273 -27.37 -16.17 -17.17
C LYS A 273 -28.64 -15.34 -17.41
N ARG A 274 -29.11 -15.33 -18.67
CA ARG A 274 -30.49 -14.94 -18.99
C ARG A 274 -31.41 -15.74 -18.07
N VAL A 275 -32.10 -15.07 -17.15
CA VAL A 275 -33.22 -15.67 -16.43
C VAL A 275 -34.29 -15.91 -17.49
N ALA A 276 -34.39 -17.14 -17.96
CA ALA A 276 -35.49 -17.56 -18.81
C ALA A 276 -36.78 -17.32 -18.02
N GLY A 277 -37.60 -16.36 -18.47
CA GLY A 277 -38.91 -16.11 -17.91
C GLY A 277 -39.70 -17.42 -17.91
N LYS A 278 -40.27 -17.77 -16.75
CA LYS A 278 -41.20 -18.90 -16.66
C LYS A 278 -42.37 -18.62 -17.60
N ALA A 279 -42.60 -19.54 -18.52
CA ALA A 279 -43.85 -19.63 -19.24
C ALA A 279 -44.95 -20.05 -18.25
N GLY A 280 -45.99 -19.23 -18.15
CA GLY A 280 -47.19 -19.56 -17.38
C GLY A 280 -47.66 -18.41 -16.51
N ASP A 281 -48.45 -17.53 -17.11
CA ASP A 281 -49.71 -17.11 -16.50
C ASP A 281 -50.66 -16.77 -17.65
N ALA A 282 -51.39 -17.79 -18.09
CA ALA A 282 -52.66 -17.60 -18.76
C ALA A 282 -53.71 -17.44 -17.66
N HIS A 283 -54.24 -16.23 -17.52
CA HIS A 283 -55.61 -16.00 -17.06
C HIS A 283 -56.13 -14.69 -17.65
#